data_AF-A0A7V8RFV0-F1
#
_entry.id   AF-A0A7V8RFV0-F1
#
_cell.length_a   1.000
_cell.length_b   1.000
_cell.length_c   1.000
_cell.angle_alpha   90.00
_cell.angle_beta   90.00
_cell.angle_gamma   90.00
#
_symmetry.space_group_name_H-M   'P 1'
#
loop_
_entity.id
_entity.type
_entity.pdbx_description
1 polymer ?
#
loop_
_entity_poly.entity_id
_entity_poly.type
_entity_poly.pdbx_seq_one_letter_code
_entity_poly.pdbx_strand_id
1 'polypeptide(L)'
;MMWTLRVMNLLLAAYLGGLAASYLILLATPNAIASPTLIVYPFQFAAGILLFTLPGALWVAAIFRMAKNKWSVARSYCLAIFCGALMGGTVLLFLSPSSMSVFAVGAFFGFITASVWASLNRYVLRAF
;
A
#
# COMPACT_ATOMS: atom_id res chain seq x y z
N MET A 1 -13.65 20.91 3.43
CA MET A 1 -13.36 20.41 2.08
C MET A 1 -12.00 19.67 1.96
N MET A 2 -10.91 20.16 2.58
CA MET A 2 -9.61 19.45 2.55
C MET A 2 -9.58 18.07 3.25
N TRP A 3 -10.42 17.86 4.27
CA TRP A 3 -10.43 16.61 5.03
C TRP A 3 -10.99 15.44 4.20
N THR A 4 -12.07 15.67 3.45
CA THR A 4 -12.67 14.69 2.53
C THR A 4 -11.68 14.25 1.44
N LEU A 5 -10.91 15.20 0.87
CA LEU A 5 -9.87 14.89 -0.13
C LEU A 5 -8.73 14.03 0.44
N ARG A 6 -8.34 14.26 1.70
CA ARG A 6 -7.33 13.43 2.40
C ARG A 6 -7.82 12.00 2.60
N VAL A 7 -9.06 11.85 3.05
CA VAL A 7 -9.68 10.53 3.27
C VAL A 7 -9.84 9.80 1.93
N MET A 8 -10.32 10.48 0.88
CA MET A 8 -10.43 9.87 -0.44
C MET A 8 -9.07 9.47 -1.02
N ASN A 9 -8.02 10.28 -0.83
CA ASN A 9 -6.67 9.93 -1.27
C ASN A 9 -6.14 8.69 -0.54
N LEU A 10 -6.36 8.58 0.76
CA LEU A 10 -5.98 7.41 1.56
C LEU A 10 -6.76 6.15 1.14
N LEU A 11 -8.07 6.26 0.95
CA LEU A 11 -8.93 5.17 0.49
C LEU A 11 -8.53 4.68 -0.91
N LEU A 12 -8.34 5.62 -1.84
CA LEU A 12 -7.94 5.32 -3.21
C LEU A 12 -6.55 4.68 -3.26
N ALA A 13 -5.61 5.19 -2.47
CA ALA A 13 -4.27 4.62 -2.40
C ALA A 13 -4.25 3.22 -1.78
N ALA A 14 -5.01 3.00 -0.71
CA ALA A 14 -5.16 1.69 -0.08
C ALA A 14 -5.78 0.68 -1.05
N TYR A 15 -6.85 1.08 -1.76
CA TYR A 15 -7.51 0.25 -2.76
C TYR A 15 -6.61 -0.07 -3.95
N LEU A 16 -6.03 0.94 -4.60
CA LEU A 16 -5.18 0.76 -5.78
C LEU A 16 -3.88 0.05 -5.44
N GLY A 17 -3.31 0.31 -4.25
CA GLY A 17 -2.14 -0.39 -3.73
C GLY A 17 -2.42 -1.88 -3.50
N GLY A 18 -3.52 -2.19 -2.80
CA GLY A 18 -3.97 -3.56 -2.59
C GLY A 18 -4.28 -4.28 -3.90
N LEU A 19 -4.90 -3.60 -4.86
CA LEU A 19 -5.23 -4.13 -6.18
C LEU A 19 -3.97 -4.44 -7.00
N ALA A 20 -3.04 -3.48 -7.11
CA ALA A 20 -1.79 -3.67 -7.83
C ALA A 20 -0.96 -4.82 -7.25
N ALA A 21 -0.86 -4.90 -5.92
CA ALA A 21 -0.12 -5.94 -5.26
C ALA A 21 -0.79 -7.32 -5.40
N SER A 22 -2.14 -7.39 -5.39
CA SER A 22 -2.90 -8.63 -5.65
C SER A 22 -2.71 -9.14 -7.08
N TYR A 23 -2.68 -8.24 -8.06
CA TYR A 23 -2.38 -8.59 -9.45
C TYR A 23 -0.94 -9.08 -9.61
N LEU A 24 0.03 -8.50 -8.91
CA LEU A 24 1.41 -8.95 -8.96
C LEU A 24 1.60 -10.34 -8.33
N ILE A 25 0.86 -10.69 -7.27
CA ILE A 25 0.83 -12.08 -6.77
C ILE A 25 0.27 -13.01 -7.85
N LEU A 26 -0.87 -12.67 -8.46
CA LEU A 26 -1.47 -13.51 -9.50
C LEU A 26 -0.52 -13.73 -10.69
N LEU A 27 0.20 -12.69 -11.11
CA LEU A 27 1.23 -12.78 -12.14
C LEU A 27 2.38 -13.71 -11.73
N ALA A 28 2.74 -13.72 -10.46
CA ALA A 28 3.78 -14.59 -9.91
C ALA A 28 3.29 -16.03 -9.64
N THR A 29 2.00 -16.33 -9.79
CA THR A 29 1.43 -17.65 -9.48
C THR A 29 1.07 -18.39 -10.79
N PRO A 30 1.93 -19.30 -11.27
CA PRO A 30 1.65 -20.04 -12.51
C PRO A 30 0.34 -20.82 -12.36
N ASN A 31 -0.53 -20.72 -13.37
CA ASN A 31 -1.91 -21.23 -13.46
C ASN A 31 -3.05 -20.36 -12.89
N ALA A 32 -2.75 -19.34 -12.09
CA ALA A 32 -3.82 -18.51 -11.50
C ALA A 32 -4.44 -17.51 -12.50
N ILE A 33 -3.68 -17.05 -13.49
CA ILE A 33 -4.13 -16.13 -14.55
C ILE A 33 -5.13 -16.79 -15.50
N ALA A 34 -5.03 -18.10 -15.71
CA ALA A 34 -5.89 -18.83 -16.66
C ALA A 34 -7.32 -19.05 -16.14
N SER A 35 -7.56 -18.79 -14.85
CA SER A 35 -8.86 -19.00 -14.23
C SER A 35 -9.71 -17.72 -14.23
N PRO A 36 -10.90 -17.72 -14.86
CA PRO A 36 -11.76 -16.54 -14.94
C PRO A 36 -12.29 -16.07 -13.58
N THR A 37 -12.34 -16.95 -12.57
CA THR A 37 -12.71 -16.59 -11.20
C THR A 37 -11.56 -15.90 -10.44
N LEU A 38 -10.31 -16.30 -10.70
CA LEU A 38 -9.13 -15.71 -10.04
C LEU A 38 -8.74 -14.34 -10.63
N ILE A 39 -9.17 -14.01 -11.85
CA ILE A 39 -8.96 -12.68 -12.46
C ILE A 39 -9.79 -11.59 -11.76
N VAL A 40 -10.98 -11.92 -11.26
CA VAL A 40 -11.90 -10.97 -10.59
C VAL A 40 -11.60 -10.86 -9.09
N TYR A 41 -10.97 -11.89 -8.53
CA TYR A 41 -10.60 -11.98 -7.11
C TYR A 41 -9.81 -10.75 -6.59
N PRO A 42 -8.85 -10.14 -7.31
CA PRO A 42 -8.12 -8.95 -6.87
C PRO A 42 -9.00 -7.75 -6.57
N PHE A 43 -10.08 -7.55 -7.32
CA PHE A 43 -10.97 -6.40 -7.09
C PHE A 43 -11.73 -6.56 -5.77
N GLN A 44 -12.28 -7.75 -5.53
CA GLN A 44 -13.00 -8.06 -4.30
C GLN A 44 -12.05 -8.14 -3.09
N PHE A 45 -10.87 -8.74 -3.29
CA PHE A 45 -9.83 -8.83 -2.29
C PHE A 45 -9.26 -7.46 -1.92
N ALA A 46 -9.04 -6.58 -2.90
CA ALA A 46 -8.60 -5.20 -2.67
C ALA A 46 -9.64 -4.40 -1.85
N ALA A 47 -10.92 -4.62 -2.09
CA ALA A 47 -11.99 -4.02 -1.28
C ALA A 47 -12.01 -4.59 0.16
N GLY A 48 -11.84 -5.90 0.32
CA GLY A 48 -11.79 -6.55 1.62
C GLY A 48 -10.54 -6.20 2.46
N ILE A 49 -9.38 -6.13 1.81
CA ILE A 49 -8.10 -5.79 2.46
C ILE A 49 -7.94 -4.30 2.71
N LEU A 50 -8.86 -3.48 2.19
CA LEU A 50 -8.87 -2.03 2.40
C LEU A 50 -8.91 -1.68 3.89
N LEU A 51 -9.69 -2.42 4.68
CA LEU A 51 -9.77 -2.26 6.14
C LEU A 51 -8.43 -2.56 6.85
N PHE A 52 -7.63 -3.47 6.30
CA PHE A 52 -6.31 -3.82 6.85
C PHE A 52 -5.19 -2.91 6.34
N THR A 53 -5.35 -2.32 5.15
CA THR A 53 -4.35 -1.42 4.54
C THR A 53 -4.56 0.04 4.94
N LEU A 54 -5.76 0.44 5.36
CA LEU A 54 -6.06 1.79 5.83
C LEU A 54 -5.19 2.26 7.01
N PRO A 55 -4.99 1.46 8.08
CA PRO A 55 -4.10 1.83 9.19
C PRO A 55 -2.66 2.03 8.72
N GLY A 56 -2.20 1.19 7.80
CA GLY A 56 -0.88 1.33 7.16
C GLY A 56 -0.76 2.62 6.36
N ALA A 57 -1.77 2.97 5.57
CA ALA A 57 -1.79 4.22 4.79
C ALA A 57 -1.79 5.46 5.70
N LEU A 58 -2.54 5.43 6.81
CA LEU A 58 -2.54 6.49 7.83
C LEU A 58 -1.15 6.66 8.47
N TRP A 59 -0.50 5.55 8.80
CA TRP A 59 0.86 5.54 9.37
C TRP A 59 1.88 6.15 8.41
N VAL A 60 1.86 5.73 7.14
CA VAL A 60 2.73 6.27 6.07
C VAL A 60 2.50 7.78 5.88
N ALA A 61 1.24 8.23 5.87
CA ALA A 61 0.91 9.65 5.77
C ALA A 61 1.38 10.47 6.99
N ALA A 62 1.31 9.89 8.20
CA ALA A 62 1.83 10.51 9.42
C ALA A 62 3.36 10.69 9.35
N ILE A 63 4.09 9.65 8.94
CA ILE A 63 5.55 9.71 8.75
C ILE A 63 5.93 10.79 7.74
N PHE A 64 5.26 10.84 6.59
CA PHE A 64 5.49 11.88 5.60
C PHE A 64 5.26 13.28 6.18
N ARG A 65 4.17 13.47 6.94
CA ARG A 65 3.83 14.76 7.54
C ARG A 65 4.87 15.22 8.57
N MET A 66 5.46 14.28 9.32
CA MET A 66 6.54 14.59 10.26
C MET A 66 7.86 14.88 9.54
N ALA A 67 8.17 14.13 8.49
CA ALA A 67 9.43 14.24 7.74
C ALA A 67 9.49 15.48 6.84
N LYS A 68 8.38 15.86 6.19
CA LYS A 68 8.35 16.98 5.23
C LYS A 68 8.70 18.33 5.83
N ASN A 69 8.53 18.48 7.15
CA ASN A 69 8.86 19.71 7.86
C ASN A 69 10.38 19.85 8.11
N LYS A 70 11.14 18.76 7.99
CA LYS A 70 12.58 18.72 8.27
C LYS A 70 13.42 18.45 7.02
N TRP A 71 12.89 17.69 6.06
CA TRP A 71 13.63 17.21 4.89
C TRP A 71 12.94 17.59 3.58
N SER A 72 13.64 17.46 2.46
CA SER A 72 13.05 17.65 1.14
C SER A 72 11.85 16.70 0.93
N VAL A 73 10.88 17.15 0.13
CA VAL A 73 9.66 16.41 -0.16
C VAL A 73 9.97 15.01 -0.73
N ALA A 74 10.96 14.91 -1.61
CA ALA A 74 11.40 13.63 -2.18
C ALA A 74 11.94 12.66 -1.13
N ARG A 75 12.78 13.13 -0.20
CA ARG A 75 13.31 12.30 0.90
C ARG A 75 12.20 11.87 1.86
N SER A 76 11.23 12.73 2.08
CA SER A 76 10.07 12.45 2.93
C SER A 76 9.18 11.36 2.34
N TYR A 77 8.95 11.37 1.02
CA TYR A 77 8.27 10.28 0.33
C TYR A 77 9.07 8.98 0.40
N CYS A 78 10.38 9.02 0.18
CA CYS A 78 11.23 7.83 0.24
C CYS A 78 11.21 7.17 1.63
N LEU A 79 11.29 7.98 2.70
CA LEU A 79 11.15 7.50 4.06
C LEU A 79 9.77 6.88 4.30
N ALA A 80 8.71 7.55 3.88
CA ALA A 80 7.34 7.06 4.04
C ALA A 80 7.13 5.71 3.31
N ILE A 81 7.69 5.56 2.11
CA ILE A 81 7.67 4.31 1.33
C ILE A 81 8.45 3.21 2.03
N PHE A 82 9.66 3.51 2.52
CA PHE A 82 10.48 2.54 3.24
C PHE A 82 9.80 2.04 4.52
N CYS A 83 9.22 2.96 5.30
CA CYS A 83 8.46 2.61 6.49
C CYS A 83 7.18 1.82 6.15
N GLY A 84 6.50 2.16 5.05
CA GLY A 84 5.36 1.40 4.54
C GLY A 84 5.73 -0.03 4.17
N ALA A 85 6.87 -0.22 3.50
CA ALA A 85 7.41 -1.55 3.18
C ALA A 85 7.74 -2.34 4.45
N LEU A 86 8.49 -1.76 5.40
CA LEU A 86 8.80 -2.45 6.66
C LEU A 86 7.54 -2.85 7.42
N MET A 87 6.55 -1.96 7.52
CA MET A 87 5.29 -2.22 8.21
C MET A 87 4.48 -3.33 7.52
N GLY A 88 4.41 -3.33 6.19
CA GLY A 88 3.74 -4.39 5.44
C GLY A 88 4.38 -5.75 5.70
N GLY A 89 5.71 -5.80 5.72
CA GLY A 89 6.46 -7.02 6.00
C GLY A 89 6.26 -7.52 7.43
N THR A 90 6.32 -6.63 8.43
CA THR A 90 6.12 -7.00 9.84
C THR A 90 4.70 -7.46 10.11
N VAL A 91 3.69 -6.76 9.60
CA VAL A 91 2.28 -7.15 9.77
C VAL A 91 2.03 -8.54 9.20
N LEU A 92 2.55 -8.84 8.02
CA LEU A 92 2.35 -10.17 7.42
C LEU A 92 3.10 -11.27 8.18
N LEU A 93 4.29 -10.98 8.72
CA LEU A 93 5.00 -11.90 9.61
C LEU A 93 4.23 -12.20 10.91
N PHE A 94 3.46 -11.23 11.45
CA PHE A 94 2.65 -11.45 12.65
C PHE A 94 1.38 -12.27 12.37
N LEU A 95 0.85 -12.21 11.15
CA LEU A 95 -0.42 -12.86 10.76
C LEU A 95 -0.22 -14.23 10.09
N SER A 96 1.02 -14.64 9.82
CA SER A 96 1.34 -15.83 9.02
C SER A 96 2.61 -16.52 9.54
N PRO A 97 2.93 -17.74 9.08
CA PRO A 97 4.12 -18.45 9.52
C PRO A 97 5.40 -17.62 9.32
N SER A 98 6.24 -17.59 10.35
CA SER A 98 7.47 -16.80 10.39
C SER A 98 8.45 -17.30 9.31
N SER A 99 8.46 -16.62 8.16
CA SER A 99 9.39 -16.94 7.07
C SER A 99 9.82 -15.68 6.33
N MET A 100 11.06 -15.66 5.86
CA MET A 100 11.61 -14.52 5.12
C MET A 100 10.85 -14.24 3.82
N SER A 101 10.26 -15.28 3.20
CA SER A 101 9.40 -15.14 2.02
C SER A 101 8.11 -14.39 2.35
N VAL A 102 7.46 -14.71 3.47
CA VAL A 102 6.26 -14.00 3.95
C VAL A 102 6.57 -12.54 4.25
N PHE A 103 7.71 -12.24 4.89
CA PHE A 103 8.15 -10.86 5.10
C PHE A 103 8.31 -10.11 3.77
N ALA A 104 8.99 -10.72 2.80
CA ALA A 104 9.25 -10.11 1.50
C ALA A 104 7.93 -9.80 0.75
N VAL A 105 6.96 -10.70 0.79
CA VAL A 105 5.63 -10.48 0.20
C VAL A 105 4.92 -9.31 0.88
N GLY A 106 4.89 -9.29 2.22
CA GLY A 106 4.27 -8.20 2.98
C GLY A 106 4.97 -6.87 2.71
N ALA A 107 6.30 -6.87 2.64
CA ALA A 107 7.08 -5.67 2.37
C ALA A 107 6.86 -5.12 0.97
N PHE A 108 6.71 -6.02 -0.01
CA PHE A 108 6.36 -5.65 -1.37
C PHE A 108 4.96 -5.03 -1.45
N PHE A 109 3.97 -5.59 -0.75
CA PHE A 109 2.64 -4.99 -0.61
C PHE A 109 2.69 -3.59 -0.01
N GLY A 110 3.44 -3.43 1.08
CA GLY A 110 3.63 -2.15 1.76
C GLY A 110 4.31 -1.11 0.87
N PHE A 111 5.34 -1.52 0.14
CA PHE A 111 6.06 -0.68 -0.81
C PHE A 111 5.15 -0.16 -1.93
N ILE A 112 4.40 -1.05 -2.58
CA ILE A 112 3.49 -0.66 -3.68
C ILE A 112 2.42 0.29 -3.17
N THR A 113 1.77 -0.04 -2.06
CA THR A 113 0.70 0.77 -1.48
C THR A 113 1.20 2.17 -1.13
N ALA A 114 2.36 2.28 -0.48
CA ALA A 114 2.95 3.56 -0.14
C ALA A 114 3.42 4.36 -1.37
N SER A 115 3.89 3.68 -2.42
CA SER A 115 4.31 4.31 -3.68
C SER A 115 3.13 4.86 -4.48
N VAL A 116 2.02 4.11 -4.52
CA VAL A 116 0.75 4.56 -5.13
C VAL A 116 0.21 5.75 -4.35
N TRP A 117 0.20 5.69 -3.02
CA TRP A 117 -0.16 6.83 -2.18
C TRP A 117 0.69 8.07 -2.45
N ALA A 118 2.02 7.92 -2.51
CA ALA A 118 2.93 9.03 -2.76
C ALA A 118 2.68 9.67 -4.13
N SER A 119 2.42 8.85 -5.14
CA SER A 119 2.09 9.29 -6.50
C SER A 119 0.75 10.04 -6.55
N LEU A 120 -0.30 9.49 -5.94
CA LEU A 120 -1.61 10.15 -5.86
C LEU A 120 -1.53 11.47 -5.08
N ASN A 121 -0.84 11.49 -3.94
CA ASN A 121 -0.67 12.71 -3.15
C ASN A 121 0.13 13.79 -3.89
N ARG A 122 1.11 13.41 -4.71
CA ARG A 122 1.94 14.38 -5.44
C ARG A 122 1.25 14.95 -6.68
N TYR A 123 0.55 14.09 -7.44
CA TYR A 123 0.12 14.42 -8.80
C TYR A 123 -1.40 14.54 -8.98
N VAL A 124 -2.22 13.88 -8.15
CA VAL A 124 -3.67 13.76 -8.41
C VAL A 124 -4.50 14.49 -7.35
N LEU A 125 -4.24 14.19 -6.07
CA LEU A 125 -4.97 14.71 -4.92
C LEU A 125 -3.97 15.29 -3.92
N ARG A 126 -3.48 16.50 -4.18
CA ARG A 126 -2.56 17.23 -3.28
C ARG A 126 -3.23 17.50 -1.94
N ALA A 127 -3.12 16.53 -1.05
CA ALA A 127 -3.88 16.50 0.19
C ALA A 127 -2.96 16.78 1.41
N PHE A 128 -1.65 16.54 1.28
CA PHE A 128 -0.66 16.68 2.35
C PHE A 128 0.60 17.41 1.93
#